data_AF-A0A949IAN9-F1
#
_entry.id   AF-A0A949IAN9-F1
#
_cell.length_a   1.000
_cell.length_b   1.000
_cell.length_c   1.000
_cell.angle_alpha   90.00
_cell.angle_beta   90.00
_cell.angle_gamma   90.00
#
_symmetry.space_group_name_H-M   'P 1'
#
loop_
_entity.id
_entity.type
_entity.pdbx_description
1 polymer ?
#
loop_
_entity_poly.entity_id
_entity_poly.type
_entity_poly.pdbx_seq_one_letter_code
_entity_poly.pdbx_strand_id
1 'polypeptide(L)'
;MTEIVGLSEWLDSPPGRYVLDWECGRFDAALADLFGYHALQLGMAQVDVLRANRMPHRWTAVSTTADLQVLHDRAAAVDRPVELLTDFSDLPFASQSLDLVALPHTLEFAS
;
A
#
# COMPACT_ATOMS: atom_id res chain seq x y z
N MET A 1 -16.67 -7.62 -10.41
CA MET A 1 -15.96 -7.00 -9.28
C MET A 1 -16.69 -5.73 -8.94
N THR A 2 -17.55 -5.78 -7.93
CA THR A 2 -18.35 -4.64 -7.51
C THR A 2 -17.41 -3.70 -6.78
N GLU A 3 -16.95 -2.63 -7.46
CA GLU A 3 -16.50 -1.44 -6.74
C GLU A 3 -17.60 -1.12 -5.72
N ILE A 4 -17.24 -1.00 -4.44
CA ILE A 4 -18.14 -0.32 -3.51
C ILE A 4 -18.12 1.13 -3.98
N VAL A 5 -19.03 1.46 -4.89
CA VAL A 5 -19.27 2.82 -5.39
C VAL A 5 -19.50 3.68 -4.15
N GLY A 6 -18.46 4.41 -3.71
CA GLY A 6 -18.47 5.21 -2.50
C GLY A 6 -17.43 4.86 -1.42
N LEU A 7 -16.65 3.77 -1.53
CA LEU A 7 -15.60 3.49 -0.53
C LEU A 7 -14.51 4.56 -0.59
N SER A 8 -13.98 4.88 -1.78
CA SER A 8 -12.95 5.93 -1.92
C SER A 8 -13.45 7.29 -1.44
N GLU A 9 -14.69 7.65 -1.78
CA GLU A 9 -15.31 8.90 -1.31
C GLU A 9 -15.52 8.91 0.21
N TRP A 10 -15.91 7.77 0.79
CA TRP A 10 -16.04 7.63 2.23
C TRP A 10 -14.68 7.72 2.93
N LEU A 11 -13.62 7.13 2.37
CA LEU A 11 -12.26 7.22 2.90
C LEU A 11 -11.74 8.67 2.91
N ASP A 12 -12.19 9.51 1.97
CA ASP A 12 -11.88 10.95 1.95
C ASP A 12 -12.69 11.79 2.95
N SER A 13 -13.78 11.23 3.50
CA SER A 13 -14.57 11.90 4.53
C SER A 13 -13.81 11.95 5.88
N PRO A 14 -14.16 12.87 6.82
CA PRO A 14 -13.54 12.92 8.14
C PRO A 14 -13.52 11.58 8.91
N PRO A 15 -14.60 10.79 8.98
CA PRO A 15 -14.54 9.48 9.64
C PRO A 15 -13.68 8.47 8.89
N GLY A 16 -13.64 8.51 7.55
CA GLY A 16 -12.76 7.64 6.75
C GLY A 16 -11.29 7.93 7.01
N ARG A 17 -10.91 9.21 7.01
CA ARG A 17 -9.55 9.66 7.36
C ARG A 17 -9.14 9.26 8.77
N TYR A 18 -10.06 9.34 9.74
CA TYR A 18 -9.78 8.88 11.10
C TYR A 18 -9.44 7.38 11.14
N VAL A 19 -10.19 6.55 10.40
CA VAL A 19 -9.92 5.11 10.32
C VAL A 19 -8.57 4.85 9.63
N LEU A 20 -8.29 5.54 8.52
CA LEU A 20 -7.01 5.44 7.83
C LEU A 20 -5.83 5.85 8.71
N ASP A 21 -5.95 6.97 9.44
CA ASP A 21 -4.90 7.45 10.34
C ASP A 21 -4.65 6.46 11.49
N TRP A 22 -5.73 5.88 12.03
CA TRP A 22 -5.62 4.84 13.06
C TRP A 22 -4.92 3.60 12.53
N GLU A 23 -5.29 3.13 11.34
CA GLU A 23 -4.70 1.95 10.71
C GLU A 23 -3.22 2.17 10.33
N CYS A 24 -2.91 3.32 9.73
CA CYS A 24 -1.54 3.79 9.54
C CYS A 24 -0.75 3.69 10.84
N GLY A 25 -1.28 4.21 11.95
CA GLY A 25 -0.58 4.16 13.24
C GLY A 25 -0.31 2.74 13.73
N ARG A 26 -1.14 1.76 13.36
CA ARG A 26 -0.90 0.34 13.66
C ARG A 26 0.20 -0.25 12.80
N PHE A 27 0.18 0.03 11.50
CA PHE A 27 1.27 -0.37 10.60
C PHE A 27 2.59 0.29 10.99
N ASP A 28 2.59 1.58 11.32
CA ASP A 28 3.78 2.29 11.74
C ASP A 28 4.42 1.62 12.96
N ALA A 29 3.61 1.29 13.98
CA ALA A 29 4.10 0.61 15.17
C ALA A 29 4.60 -0.83 14.89
N ALA A 30 3.95 -1.54 13.97
CA ALA A 30 4.31 -2.92 13.63
C ALA A 30 5.54 -3.02 12.72
N LEU A 31 5.73 -2.06 11.81
CA LEU A 31 6.73 -2.12 10.74
C LEU A 31 7.98 -1.27 11.02
N ALA A 32 7.96 -0.37 12.01
CA ALA A 32 9.09 0.51 12.32
C ALA A 32 10.36 -0.23 12.75
N ASP A 33 10.22 -1.39 13.41
CA ASP A 33 11.34 -2.18 13.94
C ASP A 33 11.65 -3.44 13.11
N LEU A 34 11.10 -3.52 11.89
CA LEU A 34 11.42 -4.60 10.95
C LEU A 34 12.62 -4.21 10.09
N PHE A 35 13.61 -5.10 10.08
CA PHE A 35 14.85 -4.95 9.33
C PHE A 35 14.85 -5.78 8.05
N GLY A 36 15.50 -5.24 7.02
CA GLY A 36 15.58 -5.82 5.69
C GLY A 36 16.09 -4.80 4.69
N TYR A 37 16.05 -5.16 3.42
CA TYR A 37 16.44 -4.33 2.31
C TYR A 37 15.26 -3.98 1.40
N HIS A 38 14.32 -4.91 1.22
CA HIS A 38 13.24 -4.86 0.25
C HIS A 38 11.86 -5.03 0.90
N ALA A 39 11.05 -3.97 0.87
CA ALA A 39 9.68 -3.95 1.36
C ALA A 39 8.68 -3.65 0.22
N LEU A 40 7.57 -4.40 0.19
CA LEU A 40 6.52 -4.27 -0.82
C LEU A 40 5.15 -4.15 -0.15
N GLN A 41 4.38 -3.13 -0.48
CA GLN A 41 2.96 -3.01 -0.19
C GLN A 41 2.17 -3.47 -1.42
N LEU A 42 1.19 -4.37 -1.25
CA LEU A 42 0.24 -4.73 -2.31
C LEU A 42 -1.14 -4.13 -2.03
N GLY A 43 -1.61 -3.27 -2.92
CA GLY A 43 -2.93 -2.66 -2.86
C GLY A 43 -3.00 -1.40 -1.98
N MET A 44 -4.25 -0.98 -1.75
CA MET A 44 -4.65 0.18 -0.93
C MET A 44 -3.90 1.48 -1.25
N ALA A 45 -4.16 2.04 -2.43
CA ALA A 45 -3.54 3.29 -2.90
C ALA A 45 -3.82 4.52 -2.01
N GLN A 46 -4.85 4.45 -1.16
CA GLN A 46 -5.29 5.51 -0.27
C GLN A 46 -4.36 5.69 0.95
N VAL A 47 -3.36 4.83 1.14
CA VAL A 47 -2.51 4.89 2.32
C VAL A 47 -1.10 4.34 2.04
N ASP A 48 -0.09 4.99 2.60
CA ASP A 48 1.27 4.46 2.65
C ASP A 48 1.47 3.79 4.01
N VAL A 49 1.41 2.45 4.05
CA VAL A 49 1.64 1.68 5.28
C VAL A 49 3.12 1.46 5.58
N LEU A 50 3.99 1.70 4.60
CA LEU A 50 5.44 1.53 4.73
C LEU A 50 6.15 2.83 5.16
N ARG A 51 5.43 3.94 5.34
CA ARG A 51 5.99 5.26 5.67
C ARG A 51 6.93 5.28 6.88
N ALA A 52 6.67 4.48 7.92
CA ALA A 52 7.53 4.39 9.10
C ALA A 52 8.60 3.28 9.01
N ASN A 53 8.53 2.43 7.99
CA ASN A 53 9.50 1.36 7.79
C ASN A 53 10.83 1.93 7.28
N ARG A 54 11.94 1.45 7.85
CA ARG A 54 13.28 1.98 7.60
C ARG A 54 14.06 1.22 6.53
N MET A 55 13.45 0.26 5.83
CA MET A 55 14.11 -0.41 4.72
C MET A 55 14.36 0.59 3.57
N PRO A 56 15.50 0.51 2.89
CA PRO A 56 15.87 1.48 1.85
C PRO A 56 15.01 1.36 0.58
N HIS A 57 14.56 0.15 0.23
CA HIS A 57 13.72 -0.07 -0.96
C HIS A 57 12.30 -0.38 -0.54
N ARG A 58 11.41 0.61 -0.72
CA ARG A 58 9.98 0.50 -0.44
C ARG A 58 9.19 0.69 -1.73
N TRP A 59 8.32 -0.28 -2.01
CA TRP A 59 7.49 -0.32 -3.20
C TRP A 59 6.02 -0.39 -2.83
N THR A 60 5.17 0.23 -3.66
CA THR A 60 3.72 0.05 -3.59
C THR A 60 3.23 -0.45 -4.93
N ALA A 61 2.67 -1.65 -4.95
CA ALA A 61 2.11 -2.29 -6.13
C ALA A 61 0.59 -2.26 -6.09
N VAL A 62 -0.02 -1.97 -7.22
CA VAL A 62 -1.47 -1.98 -7.43
C VAL A 62 -1.78 -2.81 -8.68
N SER A 63 -3.01 -3.32 -8.77
CA SER A 63 -3.44 -4.17 -9.88
C SER A 63 -4.26 -3.44 -10.94
N THR A 64 -4.68 -2.20 -10.67
CA THR A 64 -5.47 -1.38 -11.60
C THR A 64 -4.81 -0.05 -11.91
N THR A 65 -5.06 0.48 -13.12
CA THR A 65 -4.58 1.81 -13.53
C THR A 65 -5.26 2.94 -12.76
N ALA A 66 -6.49 2.72 -12.28
CA ALA A 66 -7.22 3.69 -11.45
C ALA A 66 -6.52 3.87 -10.10
N ASP A 67 -6.15 2.77 -9.43
CA ASP A 67 -5.39 2.82 -8.18
C ASP A 67 -3.99 3.43 -8.37
N LEU A 68 -3.37 3.18 -9.53
CA LEU A 68 -2.07 3.76 -9.86
C LEU A 68 -2.16 5.28 -10.04
N GLN A 69 -3.27 5.78 -10.62
CA GLN A 69 -3.54 7.21 -10.66
C GLN A 69 -3.71 7.80 -9.26
N VAL A 70 -4.44 7.11 -8.36
CA VAL A 70 -4.61 7.53 -6.96
C VAL A 70 -3.26 7.62 -6.25
N LEU A 71 -2.36 6.64 -6.43
CA LEU A 71 -0.99 6.71 -5.91
C LEU A 71 -0.26 7.94 -6.45
N HIS A 72 -0.27 8.12 -7.77
CA HIS A 72 0.43 9.21 -8.44
C HIS A 72 -0.02 10.60 -7.96
N ASP A 73 -1.33 10.79 -7.80
CA ASP A 73 -1.92 12.05 -7.35
C ASP A 73 -1.54 12.37 -5.89
N ARG A 74 -1.39 11.34 -5.05
CA ARG A 74 -1.05 11.49 -3.63
C ARG A 74 0.45 11.55 -3.37
N ALA A 75 1.27 11.14 -4.33
CA ALA A 75 2.73 11.13 -4.23
C ALA A 75 3.38 12.53 -4.20
N ALA A 76 2.63 13.62 -4.04
CA ALA A 76 3.17 14.99 -3.95
C ALA A 76 4.08 15.24 -2.72
N ALA A 77 4.22 14.29 -1.80
CA ALA A 77 5.11 14.37 -0.63
C ALA A 77 6.51 13.78 -0.91
N VAL A 78 7.53 14.39 -0.31
CA VAL A 78 8.95 13.98 -0.41
C VAL A 78 9.13 12.60 0.22
N ASP A 79 9.89 11.74 -0.48
CA ASP A 79 10.14 10.31 -0.19
C ASP A 79 9.06 9.36 -0.76
N ARG A 80 8.96 9.32 -2.11
CA ARG A 80 7.99 8.46 -2.82
C ARG A 80 8.42 6.99 -2.78
N PRO A 81 7.56 6.05 -2.32
CA PRO A 81 7.73 4.65 -2.65
C PRO A 81 7.61 4.47 -4.17
N VAL A 82 8.36 3.52 -4.73
CA VAL A 82 8.28 3.25 -6.18
C VAL A 82 6.97 2.52 -6.48
N GLU A 83 6.19 3.08 -7.42
CA GLU A 83 4.86 2.60 -7.80
C GLU A 83 4.95 1.50 -8.88
N LEU A 84 4.19 0.41 -8.71
CA LEU A 84 4.19 -0.74 -9.62
C LEU A 84 2.75 -1.09 -10.05
N LEU A 85 2.56 -1.35 -11.35
CA LEU A 85 1.33 -2.00 -11.85
C LEU A 85 1.62 -3.48 -12.10
N THR A 86 0.98 -4.38 -11.36
CA THR A 86 1.22 -5.81 -11.50
C THR A 86 0.03 -6.65 -11.01
N ASP A 87 -0.10 -7.85 -11.57
CA ASP A 87 -0.99 -8.87 -11.02
C ASP A 87 -0.35 -9.43 -9.74
N PHE A 88 -1.10 -9.44 -8.64
CA PHE A 88 -0.59 -9.93 -7.35
C PHE A 88 -0.27 -11.43 -7.35
N SER A 89 -0.76 -12.17 -8.34
CA SER A 89 -0.47 -13.60 -8.55
C SER A 89 0.82 -13.83 -9.35
N ASP A 90 1.35 -12.81 -10.02
CA ASP A 90 2.54 -12.88 -10.88
C ASP A 90 3.47 -11.68 -10.66
N LEU A 91 4.04 -11.65 -9.45
CA LEU A 91 4.90 -10.56 -9.00
C LEU A 91 6.24 -10.55 -9.77
N PRO A 92 6.72 -9.37 -10.24
CA PRO A 92 7.94 -9.24 -11.04
C PRO A 92 9.20 -9.23 -10.16
N PHE A 93 9.24 -10.05 -9.11
CA PHE A 93 10.34 -10.17 -8.18
C PHE A 93 10.89 -11.59 -8.20
N ALA A 94 12.20 -11.72 -8.04
CA ALA A 94 12.81 -13.03 -7.88
C ALA A 94 12.29 -13.70 -6.60
N SER A 95 12.18 -15.03 -6.60
CA SER A 95 11.83 -15.77 -5.38
C SER A 95 12.83 -15.44 -4.25
N GLN A 96 12.31 -15.29 -3.03
CA GLN A 96 13.10 -14.98 -1.83
C GLN A 96 13.92 -13.68 -1.92
N SER A 97 13.45 -12.69 -2.70
CA SER A 97 14.10 -11.37 -2.82
C SER A 97 13.45 -10.26 -1.99
N LEU A 98 12.27 -10.51 -1.40
CA LEU A 98 11.56 -9.55 -0.57
C LEU A 98 11.69 -9.96 0.90
N ASP A 99 11.99 -8.99 1.77
CA ASP A 99 12.09 -9.19 3.22
C ASP A 99 10.75 -8.95 3.93
N LEU A 100 9.94 -8.04 3.39
CA LEU A 100 8.64 -7.64 3.94
C LEU A 100 7.61 -7.48 2.82
N VAL A 101 6.43 -8.08 3.01
CA VAL A 101 5.24 -7.83 2.18
C VAL A 101 4.09 -7.40 3.08
N ALA A 102 3.54 -6.21 2.84
CA ALA A 102 2.35 -5.70 3.52
C ALA A 102 1.13 -5.82 2.60
N LEU A 103 0.03 -6.36 3.13
CA LEU A 103 -1.19 -6.67 2.40
C LEU A 103 -2.42 -5.98 3.01
N PRO A 104 -2.47 -4.63 3.03
CA PRO A 104 -3.60 -3.92 3.61
C PRO A 104 -4.84 -4.13 2.74
N HIS A 105 -5.83 -4.84 3.29
CA HIS A 105 -7.10 -5.16 2.63
C HIS A 105 -6.98 -5.85 1.26
N THR A 106 -5.89 -6.59 1.02
CA THR A 106 -5.62 -7.25 -0.26
C THR A 106 -6.25 -8.64 -0.36
N LEU A 107 -6.26 -9.39 0.74
CA LEU A 107 -6.63 -10.81 0.73
C LEU A 107 -8.14 -11.04 0.70
N GLU A 108 -8.91 -10.04 1.13
CA GLU A 108 -10.37 -10.02 1.14
C GLU A 108 -10.97 -10.13 -0.27
N PHE A 109 -10.16 -9.83 -1.30
CA PHE A 109 -10.54 -9.84 -2.69
C PHE A 109 -9.76 -10.86 -3.53
N ALA A 110 -8.91 -11.68 -2.90
CA ALA A 110 -8.21 -12.76 -3.58
C ALA A 110 -9.17 -13.95 -3.78
N SER A 111 -9.24 -14.47 -5.02
CA SER A 111 -10.11 -15.59 -5.41
C SER A 111 -9.35 -16.67 -6.17
#